data_AF-A0A1H9CGT5-F1
#
_entry.id   AF-A0A1H9CGT5-F1
#
_cell.length_a   1.000
_cell.length_b   1.000
_cell.length_c   1.000
_cell.angle_alpha   90.00
_cell.angle_beta   90.00
_cell.angle_gamma   90.00
#
_symmetry.space_group_name_H-M   'P 1'
#
loop_
_entity.id
_entity.type
_entity.pdbx_description
1 polymer ?
#
loop_
_entity_poly.entity_id
_entity_poly.type
_entity_poly.pdbx_seq_one_letter_code
_entity_poly.pdbx_strand_id
1 'polypeptide(L)'
;MSDFGRVAADDNDAVERSLDLAWELFAAQPAHPRVAELALRVLAVQPGRSSVSLLLANHREACGEVAEARRLYLEVAGRRDGQFVNAARALRHLALAQHEHAEALRWARTVLAEDHEEWGDWMELGFAQALCGEHDEGWHQLDEAVALCARTAPDGLPGALGKRAAYLLGSFAPPGRFVPAAEEAVRADAANSWVALMLGWSYLVQYRFVDAEQLGLRLLRENPTEDLLQNLVGTARTMLRIVENAHAQAITLEDIRRTGVIEMGWRQLRDQLLGTDLASALAALDEVMPGGLRTTLRPGTSIADEPESDKIGSMAAEDLLAWHDGQQPGSGAAWGLAEPFRLMSAAEIIAMSTEIEADQAAHPDWPENEVWEQVMTDDAGAYLVVVAFGALVKRRPGRPDEPVAASMADWIWDRVAGFGGLDPRPAPRKAEALPDDLPAVPGTTLTGVISTMYAALGTSEDSAPYAELRGLFPDSTVRQSALDPVVPSTDGVDIALLDGMVKKVTVEVAHCPAADRVISGLDLDGHRGPVDAHVRAHGALVHNSWENRASGEVTVNYDLAAHRLGLQWENGRLARIFVSAVSAPPGA
;
A
#
# COMPACT_ATOMS: atom_id res chain seq x y z
N MET A 1 57.15 -19.46 -44.84
CA MET A 1 56.60 -19.85 -43.52
C MET A 1 56.56 -18.67 -42.53
N SER A 2 56.48 -17.42 -43.00
CA SER A 2 56.47 -16.20 -42.18
C SER A 2 55.15 -15.43 -42.23
N ASP A 3 54.17 -15.85 -43.02
CA ASP A 3 52.86 -15.18 -43.18
C ASP A 3 51.77 -15.68 -42.24
N PHE A 4 51.88 -16.90 -41.68
CA PHE A 4 50.82 -17.46 -40.83
C PHE A 4 50.71 -16.79 -39.45
N GLY A 5 51.77 -16.13 -38.96
CA GLY A 5 51.75 -15.44 -37.67
C GLY A 5 51.28 -13.98 -37.74
N ARG A 6 51.27 -13.38 -38.94
CA ARG A 6 50.94 -11.94 -39.11
C ARG A 6 49.45 -11.73 -39.33
N VAL A 7 48.80 -12.62 -40.09
CA VAL A 7 47.35 -12.60 -40.33
C VAL A 7 46.55 -12.83 -39.04
N ALA A 8 46.98 -13.76 -38.18
CA ALA A 8 46.30 -14.03 -36.91
C ALA A 8 46.41 -12.89 -35.89
N ALA A 9 47.46 -12.07 -35.96
CA ALA A 9 47.61 -10.88 -35.12
C ALA A 9 46.76 -9.71 -35.64
N ASP A 10 46.76 -9.47 -36.95
CA ASP A 10 45.94 -8.44 -37.60
C ASP A 10 44.43 -8.71 -37.45
N ASP A 11 44.00 -9.98 -37.48
CA ASP A 11 42.61 -10.40 -37.27
C ASP A 11 42.16 -10.23 -35.81
N ASN A 12 43.02 -10.54 -34.83
CA ASN A 12 42.71 -10.29 -33.41
C ASN A 12 42.62 -8.78 -33.11
N ASP A 13 43.52 -7.96 -33.67
CA ASP A 13 43.47 -6.51 -33.51
C ASP A 13 42.22 -5.89 -34.18
N ALA A 14 41.71 -6.50 -35.26
CA ALA A 14 40.44 -6.09 -35.87
C ALA A 14 39.21 -6.50 -35.02
N VAL A 15 39.26 -7.66 -34.37
CA VAL A 15 38.21 -8.15 -33.46
C VAL A 15 38.13 -7.27 -32.21
N GLU A 16 39.25 -6.95 -31.55
CA GLU A 16 39.24 -6.08 -30.37
C GLU A 16 38.77 -4.66 -30.71
N ARG A 17 39.23 -4.06 -31.82
CA ARG A 17 38.71 -2.76 -32.28
C ARG A 17 37.20 -2.78 -32.55
N SER A 18 36.68 -3.89 -33.06
CA SER A 18 35.24 -4.03 -33.30
C SER A 18 34.46 -4.13 -31.97
N LEU A 19 35.04 -4.80 -30.97
CA LEU A 19 34.47 -4.90 -29.64
C LEU A 19 34.47 -3.56 -28.91
N ASP A 20 35.60 -2.85 -28.91
CA ASP A 20 35.73 -1.53 -28.27
C ASP A 20 34.73 -0.54 -28.88
N LEU A 21 34.66 -0.49 -30.21
CA LEU A 21 33.68 0.36 -30.91
C LEU A 21 32.24 -0.05 -30.59
N ALA A 22 31.96 -1.35 -30.41
CA ALA A 22 30.62 -1.80 -30.05
C ALA A 22 30.23 -1.33 -28.64
N TRP A 23 31.16 -1.39 -27.67
CA TRP A 23 30.93 -0.89 -26.31
C TRP A 23 30.81 0.63 -26.25
N GLU A 24 31.70 1.36 -26.93
CA GLU A 24 31.64 2.83 -27.02
C GLU A 24 30.33 3.28 -27.65
N LEU A 25 29.93 2.63 -28.74
CA LEU A 25 28.67 2.94 -29.40
C LEU A 25 27.47 2.57 -28.53
N PHE A 26 27.50 1.43 -27.84
CA PHE A 26 26.42 1.06 -26.92
C PHE A 26 26.29 2.06 -25.77
N ALA A 27 27.40 2.51 -25.19
CA ALA A 27 27.39 3.52 -24.13
C ALA A 27 26.78 4.86 -24.60
N ALA A 28 26.98 5.23 -25.87
CA ALA A 28 26.45 6.47 -26.43
C ALA A 28 25.02 6.33 -26.99
N GLN A 29 24.71 5.22 -27.65
CA GLN A 29 23.45 4.95 -28.36
C GLN A 29 23.10 3.45 -28.28
N PRO A 30 22.56 2.98 -27.15
CA PRO A 30 22.30 1.55 -26.88
C PRO A 30 21.50 0.83 -27.97
N ALA A 31 20.52 1.51 -28.57
CA ALA A 31 19.64 0.96 -29.60
C ALA A 31 20.18 1.09 -31.04
N HIS A 32 21.41 1.61 -31.24
CA HIS A 32 21.93 1.81 -32.59
C HIS A 32 22.23 0.46 -33.27
N PRO A 33 21.74 0.19 -34.50
CA PRO A 33 21.80 -1.14 -35.13
C PRO A 33 23.23 -1.65 -35.38
N ARG A 34 24.20 -0.73 -35.48
CA ARG A 34 25.63 -1.06 -35.63
C ARG A 34 26.21 -1.78 -34.40
N VAL A 35 25.63 -1.65 -33.21
CA VAL A 35 26.05 -2.40 -32.02
C VAL A 35 25.89 -3.90 -32.27
N ALA A 36 24.69 -4.34 -32.70
CA ALA A 36 24.44 -5.74 -33.06
C ALA A 36 25.36 -6.22 -34.18
N GLU A 37 25.55 -5.41 -35.23
CA GLU A 37 26.42 -5.78 -36.35
C GLU A 37 27.86 -6.04 -35.89
N LEU A 38 28.43 -5.16 -35.05
CA LEU A 38 29.78 -5.32 -34.53
C LEU A 38 29.88 -6.50 -33.56
N ALA A 39 28.92 -6.66 -32.65
CA ALA A 39 28.87 -7.78 -31.72
C ALA A 39 28.78 -9.13 -32.45
N LEU A 40 27.92 -9.25 -33.47
CA LEU A 40 27.79 -10.46 -34.28
C LEU A 40 29.05 -10.77 -35.10
N ARG A 41 29.76 -9.76 -35.60
CA ARG A 41 31.06 -9.96 -36.27
C ARG A 41 32.10 -10.54 -35.32
N VAL A 42 32.16 -10.04 -34.08
CA VAL A 42 33.06 -10.58 -33.05
C VAL A 42 32.66 -12.00 -32.67
N LEU A 43 31.37 -12.27 -32.46
CA LEU A 43 30.86 -13.62 -32.14
C LEU A 43 31.03 -14.63 -33.28
N ALA A 44 31.06 -14.20 -34.54
CA ALA A 44 31.34 -15.08 -35.67
C ALA A 44 32.77 -15.65 -35.61
N VAL A 45 33.72 -14.90 -35.04
CA VAL A 45 35.12 -15.33 -34.84
C VAL A 45 35.30 -15.99 -33.47
N GLN A 46 34.60 -15.51 -32.44
CA GLN A 46 34.72 -15.96 -31.05
C GLN A 46 33.33 -16.28 -30.43
N PRO A 47 32.67 -17.39 -30.82
CA PRO A 47 31.29 -17.68 -30.40
C PRO A 47 31.08 -17.84 -28.89
N GLY A 48 32.12 -18.25 -28.17
CA GLY A 48 32.09 -18.45 -26.71
C GLY A 48 32.37 -17.19 -25.88
N ARG A 49 32.56 -16.02 -26.49
CA ARG A 49 32.94 -14.81 -25.74
C ARG A 49 31.73 -14.17 -25.07
N SER A 50 31.49 -14.56 -23.81
CA SER A 50 30.32 -14.17 -23.02
C SER A 50 30.16 -12.66 -22.82
N SER A 51 31.24 -11.86 -22.79
CA SER A 51 31.13 -10.40 -22.70
C SER A 51 30.46 -9.77 -23.93
N VAL A 52 30.64 -10.38 -25.11
CA VAL A 52 30.04 -9.92 -26.37
C VAL A 52 28.61 -10.41 -26.49
N SER A 53 28.33 -11.64 -26.03
CA SER A 53 26.96 -12.15 -25.91
C SER A 53 26.13 -11.29 -24.95
N LEU A 54 26.72 -10.86 -23.82
CA LEU A 54 26.10 -9.94 -22.87
C LEU A 54 25.84 -8.56 -23.49
N LEU A 55 26.81 -7.98 -24.22
CA LEU A 55 26.62 -6.72 -24.95
C LEU A 55 25.46 -6.83 -25.97
N LEU A 56 25.41 -7.92 -26.73
CA LEU A 56 24.33 -8.14 -27.68
C LEU A 56 22.98 -8.24 -26.96
N ALA A 57 22.92 -8.92 -25.81
CA ALA A 57 21.71 -9.02 -25.01
C ALA A 57 21.23 -7.64 -24.51
N ASN A 58 22.15 -6.83 -23.96
CA ASN A 58 21.84 -5.46 -23.52
C ASN A 58 21.32 -4.59 -24.68
N HIS A 59 21.88 -4.74 -25.89
CA HIS A 59 21.38 -4.05 -27.08
C HIS A 59 19.96 -4.49 -27.45
N ARG A 60 19.68 -5.81 -27.42
CA ARG A 60 18.36 -6.36 -27.71
C ARG A 60 17.32 -5.82 -26.72
N GLU A 61 17.66 -5.77 -25.44
CA GLU A 61 16.83 -5.15 -24.42
C GLU A 61 16.56 -3.67 -24.72
N ALA A 62 17.59 -2.89 -25.06
CA ALA A 62 17.44 -1.48 -25.43
C ALA A 62 16.59 -1.25 -26.70
N CYS A 63 16.49 -2.25 -27.58
CA CYS A 63 15.60 -2.24 -28.74
C CYS A 63 14.17 -2.72 -28.43
N GLY A 64 13.87 -3.11 -27.19
CA GLY A 64 12.58 -3.68 -26.80
C GLY A 64 12.42 -5.17 -27.16
N GLU A 65 13.48 -5.84 -27.61
CA GLU A 65 13.48 -7.27 -27.97
C GLU A 65 13.70 -8.16 -26.72
N VAL A 66 12.80 -8.03 -25.75
CA VAL A 66 12.94 -8.59 -24.38
C VAL A 66 13.13 -10.11 -24.37
N ALA A 67 12.37 -10.85 -25.19
CA ALA A 67 12.49 -12.31 -25.24
C ALA A 67 13.87 -12.78 -25.73
N GLU A 68 14.44 -12.07 -26.70
CA GLU A 68 15.76 -12.39 -27.24
C GLU A 68 16.88 -11.98 -26.26
N ALA A 69 16.74 -10.83 -25.61
CA ALA A 69 17.63 -10.42 -24.53
C ALA A 69 17.67 -11.46 -23.41
N ARG A 70 16.50 -11.89 -22.92
CA ARG A 70 16.37 -12.95 -21.90
C ARG A 70 17.07 -14.24 -22.32
N ARG A 71 16.85 -14.70 -23.56
CA ARG A 71 17.50 -15.91 -24.10
C ARG A 71 19.02 -15.81 -24.03
N LEU A 72 19.58 -14.67 -24.48
CA LEU A 72 21.02 -14.44 -24.47
C LEU A 72 21.59 -14.32 -23.05
N TYR A 73 20.90 -13.64 -22.13
CA TYR A 73 21.34 -13.58 -20.73
C TYR A 73 21.35 -14.97 -20.08
N LEU A 74 20.31 -15.79 -20.31
CA LEU A 74 20.27 -17.17 -19.81
C LEU A 74 21.40 -18.03 -20.39
N GLU A 75 21.74 -17.82 -21.67
CA GLU A 75 22.87 -18.50 -22.31
C GLU A 75 24.20 -18.13 -21.64
N VAL A 76 24.43 -16.85 -21.36
CA VAL A 76 25.63 -16.38 -20.65
C VAL A 76 25.66 -16.91 -19.21
N ALA A 77 24.54 -16.82 -18.49
CA ALA A 77 24.42 -17.35 -17.13
C ALA A 77 24.66 -18.87 -17.07
N GLY A 78 24.19 -19.63 -18.07
CA GLY A 78 24.39 -21.08 -18.15
C GLY A 78 25.86 -21.52 -18.28
N ARG A 79 26.74 -20.64 -18.78
CA ARG A 79 28.18 -20.92 -18.94
C ARG A 79 28.95 -20.82 -17.63
N ARG A 80 28.43 -20.09 -16.64
CA ARG A 80 29.06 -19.84 -15.32
C ARG A 80 30.52 -19.36 -15.41
N ASP A 81 30.81 -18.48 -16.37
CA ASP A 81 32.13 -17.85 -16.50
C ASP A 81 32.18 -16.48 -15.82
N GLY A 82 33.24 -15.69 -16.06
CA GLY A 82 33.42 -14.37 -15.45
C GLY A 82 32.33 -13.34 -15.75
N GLN A 83 31.38 -13.62 -16.64
CA GLN A 83 30.21 -12.76 -16.91
C GLN A 83 28.91 -13.28 -16.28
N PHE A 84 28.97 -14.40 -15.55
CA PHE A 84 27.81 -15.01 -14.88
C PHE A 84 27.02 -14.01 -14.05
N VAL A 85 27.71 -13.31 -13.15
CA VAL A 85 27.09 -12.37 -12.20
C VAL A 85 26.44 -11.19 -12.93
N ASN A 86 27.09 -10.68 -13.99
CA ASN A 86 26.52 -9.59 -14.79
C ASN A 86 25.26 -10.03 -15.55
N ALA A 87 25.25 -11.25 -16.10
CA ALA A 87 24.06 -11.81 -16.73
C ALA A 87 22.93 -12.06 -15.71
N ALA A 88 23.26 -12.54 -14.50
CA ALA A 88 22.29 -12.72 -13.42
C ALA A 88 21.69 -11.38 -12.95
N ARG A 89 22.50 -10.32 -12.83
CA ARG A 89 22.03 -8.95 -12.55
C ARG A 89 21.11 -8.43 -13.66
N ALA A 90 21.46 -8.65 -14.92
CA ALA A 90 20.62 -8.27 -16.05
C ALA A 90 19.28 -9.03 -16.05
N LEU A 91 19.29 -10.34 -15.76
CA LEU A 91 18.08 -11.16 -15.61
C LEU A 91 17.19 -10.68 -14.44
N ARG A 92 17.79 -10.28 -13.31
CA ARG A 92 17.05 -9.66 -12.20
C ARG A 92 16.36 -8.37 -12.65
N HIS A 93 17.08 -7.45 -13.32
CA HIS A 93 16.51 -6.19 -13.77
C HIS A 93 15.42 -6.40 -14.82
N LEU A 94 15.63 -7.33 -15.75
CA LEU A 94 14.63 -7.70 -16.76
C LEU A 94 13.35 -8.25 -16.10
N ALA A 95 13.50 -9.12 -15.10
CA ALA A 95 12.37 -9.66 -14.36
C ALA A 95 11.62 -8.56 -13.57
N LEU A 96 12.33 -7.61 -12.96
CA LEU A 96 11.71 -6.45 -12.31
C LEU A 96 10.92 -5.59 -13.31
N ALA A 97 11.51 -5.29 -14.47
CA ALA A 97 10.87 -4.51 -15.53
C ALA A 97 9.63 -5.20 -16.13
N GLN A 98 9.55 -6.53 -16.05
CA GLN A 98 8.39 -7.33 -16.47
C GLN A 98 7.44 -7.69 -15.32
N HIS A 99 7.66 -7.13 -14.12
CA HIS A 99 6.88 -7.43 -12.91
C HIS A 99 6.87 -8.92 -12.50
N GLU A 100 7.89 -9.68 -12.92
CA GLU A 100 8.11 -11.08 -12.53
C GLU A 100 8.85 -11.14 -11.19
N HIS A 101 8.23 -10.63 -10.11
CA HIS A 101 8.89 -10.38 -8.83
C HIS A 101 9.56 -11.63 -8.23
N ALA A 102 8.92 -12.80 -8.34
CA ALA A 102 9.49 -14.06 -7.85
C ALA A 102 10.76 -14.48 -8.60
N GLU A 103 10.82 -14.22 -9.91
CA GLU A 103 12.02 -14.46 -10.70
C GLU A 103 13.12 -13.45 -10.37
N ALA A 104 12.76 -12.17 -10.20
CA ALA A 104 13.69 -11.14 -9.75
C ALA A 104 14.34 -11.51 -8.40
N LEU A 105 13.54 -11.97 -7.43
CA LEU A 105 14.02 -12.41 -6.12
C LEU A 105 14.97 -13.62 -6.23
N ARG A 106 14.64 -14.59 -7.09
CA ARG A 106 15.51 -15.74 -7.35
C ARG A 106 16.88 -15.31 -7.89
N TRP A 107 16.90 -14.40 -8.86
CA TRP A 107 18.15 -13.89 -9.43
C TRP A 107 18.91 -13.01 -8.43
N ALA A 108 18.23 -12.19 -7.62
CA ALA A 108 18.88 -11.41 -6.56
C ALA A 108 19.61 -12.30 -5.55
N ARG A 109 18.98 -13.39 -5.09
CA ARG A 109 19.61 -14.41 -4.23
C ARG A 109 20.79 -15.10 -4.93
N THR A 110 20.66 -15.38 -6.22
CA THR A 110 21.72 -16.00 -7.02
C THR A 110 22.95 -15.11 -7.12
N VAL A 111 22.77 -13.79 -7.34
CA VAL A 111 23.87 -12.82 -7.42
C VAL A 111 24.65 -12.76 -6.10
N LEU A 112 23.95 -12.67 -4.96
CA LEU A 112 24.59 -12.58 -3.64
C LEU A 112 25.27 -13.88 -3.19
N ALA A 113 24.92 -15.02 -3.79
CA ALA A 113 25.57 -16.30 -3.49
C ALA A 113 26.98 -16.44 -4.08
N GLU A 114 27.37 -15.62 -5.06
CA GLU A 114 28.65 -15.75 -5.78
C GLU A 114 29.82 -14.97 -5.14
N ASP A 115 29.90 -14.88 -3.81
CA ASP A 115 30.99 -14.19 -3.06
C ASP A 115 31.24 -12.73 -3.52
N HIS A 116 30.16 -11.98 -3.78
CA HIS A 116 30.22 -10.56 -4.12
C HIS A 116 29.37 -9.72 -3.15
N GLU A 117 30.04 -9.00 -2.24
CA GLU A 117 29.39 -8.09 -1.28
C GLU A 117 29.32 -6.66 -1.82
N GLU A 118 28.50 -6.43 -2.86
CA GLU A 118 28.20 -5.09 -3.32
C GLU A 118 26.90 -4.59 -2.67
N TRP A 119 26.94 -3.42 -2.01
CA TRP A 119 25.76 -2.83 -1.36
C TRP A 119 24.59 -2.64 -2.33
N GLY A 120 24.88 -2.43 -3.63
CA GLY A 120 23.87 -2.35 -4.67
C GLY A 120 23.07 -3.63 -4.80
N ASP A 121 23.71 -4.80 -4.76
CA ASP A 121 23.01 -6.09 -4.87
C ASP A 121 22.22 -6.44 -3.61
N TRP A 122 22.68 -6.01 -2.43
CA TRP A 122 21.92 -6.10 -1.18
C TRP A 122 20.63 -5.27 -1.25
N MET A 123 20.71 -4.06 -1.81
CA MET A 123 19.56 -3.18 -2.01
C MET A 123 18.51 -3.80 -2.94
N GLU A 124 18.98 -4.41 -4.04
CA GLU A 124 18.12 -5.08 -5.03
C GLU A 124 17.45 -6.34 -4.46
N LEU A 125 18.15 -7.08 -3.59
CA LEU A 125 17.55 -8.21 -2.86
C LEU A 125 16.41 -7.71 -1.96
N GLY A 126 16.65 -6.69 -1.13
CA GLY A 126 15.64 -6.17 -0.21
C GLY A 126 14.39 -5.67 -0.94
N PHE A 127 14.58 -5.01 -2.08
CA PHE A 127 13.46 -4.57 -2.91
C PHE A 127 12.66 -5.74 -3.48
N ALA A 128 13.34 -6.72 -4.09
CA ALA A 128 12.67 -7.90 -4.63
C ALA A 128 11.95 -8.73 -3.55
N GLN A 129 12.48 -8.79 -2.32
CA GLN A 129 11.81 -9.42 -1.18
C GLN A 129 10.51 -8.69 -0.82
N ALA A 130 10.56 -7.37 -0.69
CA ALA A 130 9.39 -6.57 -0.36
C ALA A 130 8.30 -6.71 -1.44
N LEU A 131 8.68 -6.68 -2.72
CA LEU A 131 7.75 -6.93 -3.84
C LEU A 131 7.13 -8.34 -3.82
N CYS A 132 7.80 -9.33 -3.22
CA CYS A 132 7.28 -10.70 -3.06
C CYS A 132 6.45 -10.90 -1.77
N GLY A 133 6.09 -9.82 -1.06
CA GLY A 133 5.26 -9.90 0.13
C GLY A 133 6.03 -10.07 1.44
N GLU A 134 7.36 -10.17 1.39
CA GLU A 134 8.27 -10.18 2.56
C GLU A 134 8.65 -8.73 2.90
N HIS A 135 7.65 -7.89 3.17
CA HIS A 135 7.80 -6.44 3.27
C HIS A 135 8.78 -6.00 4.36
N ASP A 136 8.57 -6.39 5.61
CA ASP A 136 9.40 -5.90 6.72
C ASP A 136 10.85 -6.38 6.63
N GLU A 137 11.06 -7.64 6.23
CA GLU A 137 12.38 -8.21 5.99
C GLU A 137 13.08 -7.50 4.81
N GLY A 138 12.36 -7.33 3.70
CA GLY A 138 12.86 -6.63 2.53
C GLY A 138 13.26 -5.19 2.86
N TRP A 139 12.45 -4.47 3.63
CA TRP A 139 12.76 -3.11 4.04
C TRP A 139 13.92 -3.03 5.03
N HIS A 140 14.04 -3.98 5.96
CA HIS A 140 15.19 -4.08 6.85
C HIS A 140 16.48 -4.32 6.06
N GLN A 141 16.42 -5.20 5.07
CA GLN A 141 17.51 -5.48 4.14
C GLN A 141 17.96 -4.22 3.36
N LEU A 142 17.03 -3.31 3.00
CA LEU A 142 17.39 -2.01 2.41
C LEU A 142 18.21 -1.14 3.38
N ASP A 143 17.84 -1.13 4.66
CA ASP A 143 18.58 -0.37 5.69
C ASP A 143 19.99 -0.95 5.90
N GLU A 144 20.12 -2.28 5.92
CA GLU A 144 21.42 -2.96 6.00
C GLU A 144 22.30 -2.68 4.77
N ALA A 145 21.71 -2.59 3.58
CA ALA A 145 22.43 -2.20 2.37
C ALA A 145 23.00 -0.78 2.45
N VAL A 146 22.23 0.18 3.00
CA VAL A 146 22.74 1.55 3.27
C VAL A 146 23.88 1.51 4.28
N ALA A 147 23.73 0.74 5.37
CA ALA A 147 24.78 0.60 6.38
C ALA A 147 26.06 -0.03 5.79
N LEU A 148 25.93 -1.02 4.90
CA LEU A 148 27.05 -1.61 4.16
C LEU A 148 27.73 -0.59 3.25
N CYS A 149 26.95 0.20 2.50
CA CYS A 149 27.47 1.28 1.65
C CYS A 149 28.28 2.29 2.47
N ALA A 150 27.75 2.74 3.61
CA ALA A 150 28.43 3.68 4.50
C ALA A 150 29.81 3.17 4.99
N ARG A 151 29.97 1.84 5.13
CA ARG A 151 31.24 1.22 5.55
C ARG A 151 32.21 0.97 4.39
N THR A 152 31.69 0.58 3.23
CA THR A 152 32.51 0.04 2.11
C THR A 152 32.73 1.04 0.98
N ALA A 153 31.79 1.95 0.75
CA ALA A 153 31.83 2.96 -0.31
C ALA A 153 31.13 4.27 0.15
N PRO A 154 31.72 5.02 1.10
CA PRO A 154 31.07 6.21 1.69
C PRO A 154 30.66 7.27 0.66
N ASP A 155 31.43 7.44 -0.42
CA ASP A 155 31.10 8.39 -1.49
C ASP A 155 29.81 8.02 -2.24
N GLY A 156 29.40 6.74 -2.19
CA GLY A 156 28.15 6.25 -2.76
C GLY A 156 26.93 6.41 -1.83
N LEU A 157 27.13 6.84 -0.59
CA LEU A 157 26.06 6.90 0.42
C LEU A 157 24.85 7.76 0.01
N PRO A 158 25.01 8.96 -0.61
CA PRO A 158 23.86 9.72 -1.07
C PRO A 158 23.01 8.94 -2.11
N GLY A 159 23.68 8.21 -3.01
CA GLY A 159 23.02 7.34 -3.97
C GLY A 159 22.29 6.15 -3.33
N ALA A 160 22.89 5.53 -2.31
CA ALA A 160 22.26 4.44 -1.55
C ALA A 160 21.02 4.91 -0.79
N LEU A 161 21.08 6.07 -0.13
CA LEU A 161 19.94 6.68 0.56
C LEU A 161 18.79 7.00 -0.40
N GLY A 162 19.10 7.57 -1.57
CA GLY A 162 18.13 7.83 -2.63
C GLY A 162 17.46 6.55 -3.14
N LYS A 163 18.23 5.49 -3.39
CA LYS A 163 17.71 4.18 -3.80
C LYS A 163 16.82 3.55 -2.73
N ARG A 164 17.21 3.59 -1.45
CA ARG A 164 16.37 3.09 -0.36
C ARG A 164 15.01 3.78 -0.34
N ALA A 165 14.97 5.11 -0.43
CA ALA A 165 13.72 5.85 -0.46
C ALA A 165 12.85 5.47 -1.67
N ALA A 166 13.46 5.30 -2.85
CA ALA A 166 12.77 4.87 -4.05
C ALA A 166 12.18 3.45 -3.92
N TYR A 167 12.93 2.51 -3.37
CA TYR A 167 12.49 1.12 -3.19
C TYR A 167 11.44 0.98 -2.09
N LEU A 168 11.49 1.79 -1.03
CA LEU A 168 10.41 1.89 -0.05
C LEU A 168 9.11 2.35 -0.72
N LEU A 169 9.17 3.37 -1.58
CA LEU A 169 7.99 3.83 -2.32
C LEU A 169 7.46 2.75 -3.27
N GLY A 170 8.34 2.17 -4.10
CA GLY A 170 7.96 1.15 -5.09
C GLY A 170 7.43 -0.15 -4.48
N SER A 171 7.76 -0.45 -3.22
CA SER A 171 7.23 -1.59 -2.47
C SER A 171 6.06 -1.23 -1.54
N PHE A 172 5.44 -0.07 -1.73
CA PHE A 172 4.28 0.42 -0.98
C PHE A 172 4.52 0.54 0.54
N ALA A 173 5.73 0.93 0.95
CA ALA A 173 6.00 1.22 2.35
C ALA A 173 5.10 2.35 2.87
N PRO A 174 4.63 2.26 4.14
CA PRO A 174 3.77 3.29 4.70
C PRO A 174 4.51 4.63 4.86
N PRO A 175 3.81 5.78 4.89
CA PRO A 175 4.43 7.09 5.05
C PRO A 175 5.35 7.20 6.27
N GLY A 176 5.04 6.49 7.36
CA GLY A 176 5.87 6.44 8.57
C GLY A 176 7.27 5.86 8.36
N ARG A 177 7.47 5.02 7.33
CA ARG A 177 8.78 4.47 6.96
C ARG A 177 9.42 5.22 5.80
N PHE A 178 8.63 5.60 4.80
CA PHE A 178 9.13 6.33 3.62
C PHE A 178 9.65 7.73 3.97
N VAL A 179 8.90 8.52 4.75
CA VAL A 179 9.22 9.93 4.99
C VAL A 179 10.59 10.13 5.66
N PRO A 180 10.95 9.44 6.77
CA PRO A 180 12.27 9.59 7.36
C PRO A 180 13.41 9.23 6.39
N ALA A 181 13.23 8.16 5.59
CA ALA A 181 14.23 7.73 4.62
C ALA A 181 14.41 8.75 3.47
N ALA A 182 13.30 9.32 2.98
CA ALA A 182 13.33 10.34 1.94
C ALA A 182 13.89 11.68 2.45
N GLU A 183 13.59 12.09 3.68
CA GLU A 183 14.22 13.25 4.32
C GLU A 183 15.74 13.09 4.43
N GLU A 184 16.20 11.90 4.79
CA GLU A 184 17.63 11.59 4.84
C GLU A 184 18.28 11.65 3.45
N ALA A 185 17.64 11.06 2.44
CA ALA A 185 18.11 11.10 1.06
C ALA A 185 18.21 12.52 0.51
N VAL A 186 17.17 13.35 0.68
CA VAL A 186 17.15 14.74 0.19
C VAL A 186 18.17 15.62 0.93
N ARG A 187 18.45 15.32 2.20
CA ARG A 187 19.50 16.02 2.96
C ARG A 187 20.89 15.65 2.47
N ALA A 188 21.10 14.39 2.09
CA ALA A 188 22.37 13.91 1.55
C ALA A 188 22.61 14.38 0.10
N ASP A 189 21.56 14.41 -0.72
CA ASP A 189 21.58 14.91 -2.08
C ASP A 189 20.29 15.69 -2.41
N ALA A 190 20.43 17.01 -2.43
CA ALA A 190 19.33 17.92 -2.72
C ALA A 190 18.84 17.84 -4.17
N ALA A 191 19.65 17.31 -5.10
CA ALA A 191 19.37 17.25 -6.54
C ALA A 191 18.48 16.06 -6.93
N ASN A 192 18.17 15.15 -6.00
CA ASN A 192 17.24 14.05 -6.24
C ASN A 192 15.79 14.55 -6.26
N SER A 193 15.40 15.13 -7.41
CA SER A 193 14.11 15.80 -7.62
C SER A 193 12.92 14.85 -7.49
N TRP A 194 13.06 13.59 -7.92
CA TRP A 194 11.98 12.61 -7.85
C TRP A 194 11.68 12.17 -6.41
N VAL A 195 12.70 11.84 -5.60
CA VAL A 195 12.48 11.51 -4.17
C VAL A 195 11.94 12.74 -3.44
N ALA A 196 12.44 13.93 -3.76
CA ALA A 196 11.97 15.18 -3.16
C ALA A 196 10.50 15.51 -3.50
N LEU A 197 10.07 15.26 -4.73
CA LEU A 197 8.66 15.38 -5.13
C LEU A 197 7.78 14.46 -4.28
N MET A 198 8.13 13.18 -4.18
CA MET A 198 7.35 12.20 -3.42
C MET A 198 7.35 12.49 -1.91
N LEU A 199 8.45 13.02 -1.37
CA LEU A 199 8.51 13.52 0.00
C LEU A 199 7.53 14.68 0.23
N GLY A 200 7.44 15.63 -0.71
CA GLY A 200 6.52 16.76 -0.62
C GLY A 200 5.05 16.31 -0.53
N TRP A 201 4.66 15.36 -1.37
CA TRP A 201 3.31 14.78 -1.30
C TRP A 201 3.07 13.96 -0.03
N SER A 202 4.07 13.25 0.46
CA SER A 202 3.97 12.55 1.74
C SER A 202 3.82 13.49 2.94
N TYR A 203 4.39 14.70 2.88
CA TYR A 203 4.16 15.73 3.90
C TYR A 203 2.70 16.18 3.95
N LEU A 204 2.00 16.25 2.81
CA LEU A 204 0.56 16.54 2.81
C LEU A 204 -0.21 15.48 3.62
N VAL A 205 0.08 14.19 3.41
CA VAL A 205 -0.55 13.07 4.15
C VAL A 205 -0.23 13.10 5.64
N GLN A 206 0.94 13.62 6.03
CA GLN A 206 1.28 13.85 7.43
C GLN A 206 0.75 15.18 7.99
N TYR A 207 -0.05 15.91 7.21
CA TYR A 207 -0.60 17.23 7.58
C TYR A 207 0.49 18.28 7.85
N ARG A 208 1.67 18.08 7.26
CA ARG A 208 2.85 18.98 7.32
C ARG A 208 2.83 19.95 6.14
N PHE A 209 1.75 20.71 6.01
CA PHE A 209 1.48 21.54 4.82
C PHE A 209 2.55 22.61 4.55
N VAL A 210 3.11 23.20 5.61
CA VAL A 210 4.20 24.18 5.48
C VAL A 210 5.45 23.55 4.88
N ASP A 211 5.82 22.34 5.34
CA ASP A 211 6.98 21.62 4.82
C ASP A 211 6.79 21.22 3.36
N ALA A 212 5.56 20.81 3.00
CA ALA A 212 5.18 20.51 1.61
C ALA A 212 5.30 21.73 0.70
N GLU A 213 4.77 22.90 1.13
CA GLU A 213 4.87 24.14 0.36
C GLU A 213 6.33 24.57 0.19
N GLN A 214 7.12 24.58 1.26
CA GLN A 214 8.52 25.01 1.22
C GLN A 214 9.36 24.12 0.30
N LEU A 215 9.16 22.80 0.37
CA LEU A 215 9.85 21.85 -0.49
C LEU A 215 9.42 22.01 -1.96
N GLY A 216 8.12 22.13 -2.23
CA GLY A 216 7.60 22.36 -3.58
C GLY A 216 8.12 23.66 -4.20
N LEU A 217 8.12 24.76 -3.45
CA LEU A 217 8.67 26.05 -3.91
C LEU A 217 10.18 25.99 -4.17
N ARG A 218 10.93 25.21 -3.40
CA ARG A 218 12.36 24.97 -3.68
C ARG A 218 12.52 24.28 -5.03
N LEU A 219 11.79 23.19 -5.27
CA LEU A 219 11.87 22.40 -6.49
C LEU A 219 11.40 23.19 -7.73
N LEU A 220 10.36 24.03 -7.61
CA LEU A 220 9.92 24.91 -8.70
C LEU A 220 10.95 25.96 -9.12
N ARG A 221 11.94 26.30 -8.26
CA ARG A 221 13.05 27.16 -8.68
C ARG A 221 14.00 26.44 -9.64
N GLU A 222 14.07 25.11 -9.56
CA GLU A 222 14.89 24.27 -10.42
C GLU A 222 14.14 23.90 -11.71
N ASN A 223 12.85 23.53 -11.59
CA ASN A 223 11.97 23.23 -12.71
C ASN A 223 10.60 23.92 -12.57
N PRO A 224 10.45 25.16 -13.07
CA PRO A 224 9.23 25.96 -12.86
C PRO A 224 8.02 25.46 -13.66
N THR A 225 8.23 24.64 -14.69
CA THR A 225 7.16 24.15 -15.58
C THR A 225 6.63 22.77 -15.19
N GLU A 226 7.06 22.23 -14.04
CA GLU A 226 6.60 20.93 -13.58
C GLU A 226 5.21 21.01 -12.94
N ASP A 227 4.19 20.50 -13.64
CA ASP A 227 2.78 20.58 -13.23
C ASP A 227 2.53 19.89 -11.89
N LEU A 228 3.17 18.76 -11.61
CA LEU A 228 3.02 18.05 -10.34
C LEU A 228 3.51 18.89 -9.15
N LEU A 229 4.56 19.70 -9.34
CA LEU A 229 5.07 20.60 -8.31
C LEU A 229 4.18 21.83 -8.12
N GLN A 230 3.60 22.36 -9.20
CA GLN A 230 2.62 23.43 -9.11
C GLN A 230 1.37 22.97 -8.35
N ASN A 231 0.88 21.77 -8.66
CA ASN A 231 -0.23 21.13 -7.96
C ASN A 231 0.09 20.89 -6.48
N LEU A 232 1.28 20.39 -6.16
CA LEU A 232 1.73 20.21 -4.77
C LEU A 232 1.64 21.52 -3.97
N VAL A 233 2.23 22.60 -4.49
CA VAL A 233 2.21 23.93 -3.85
C VAL A 233 0.80 24.49 -3.75
N GLY A 234 -0.01 24.32 -4.81
CA GLY A 234 -1.41 24.73 -4.84
C GLY A 234 -2.23 24.04 -3.74
N THR A 235 -2.11 22.72 -3.62
CA THR A 235 -2.78 21.91 -2.61
C THR A 235 -2.32 22.29 -1.20
N ALA A 236 -1.01 22.41 -0.97
CA ALA A 236 -0.46 22.82 0.33
C ALA A 236 -1.04 24.16 0.80
N ARG A 237 -1.10 25.17 -0.09
CA ARG A 237 -1.67 26.50 0.20
C ARG A 237 -3.17 26.46 0.46
N THR A 238 -3.90 25.67 -0.33
CA THR A 238 -5.34 25.50 -0.13
C THR A 238 -5.61 24.87 1.23
N MET A 239 -4.88 23.83 1.60
CA MET A 239 -5.02 23.19 2.91
C MET A 239 -4.64 24.11 4.07
N LEU A 240 -3.54 24.87 3.95
CA LEU A 240 -3.19 25.91 4.94
C LEU A 240 -4.33 26.91 5.14
N ARG A 241 -4.91 27.43 4.04
CA ARG A 241 -6.04 28.36 4.11
C ARG A 241 -7.28 27.73 4.71
N ILE A 242 -7.58 26.47 4.40
CA ILE A 242 -8.69 25.72 5.00
C ILE A 242 -8.47 25.63 6.51
N VAL A 243 -7.27 25.24 6.96
CA VAL A 243 -6.95 25.14 8.40
C VAL A 243 -7.06 26.51 9.11
N GLU A 244 -6.57 27.58 8.48
CA GLU A 244 -6.69 28.94 9.02
C GLU A 244 -8.16 29.39 9.14
N ASN A 245 -8.98 29.12 8.12
CA ASN A 245 -10.41 29.47 8.11
C ASN A 245 -11.25 28.57 9.02
N ALA A 246 -10.90 27.29 9.10
CA ALA A 246 -11.54 26.27 9.93
C ALA A 246 -11.44 26.60 11.42
N HIS A 247 -10.33 27.25 11.83
CA HIS A 247 -10.16 27.78 13.19
C HIS A 247 -11.26 28.80 13.56
N ALA A 248 -11.82 29.52 12.58
CA ALA A 248 -12.93 30.44 12.79
C ALA A 248 -14.32 29.76 12.75
N GLN A 249 -14.40 28.50 12.29
CA GLN A 249 -15.66 27.75 12.06
C GLN A 249 -15.77 26.47 12.91
N ALA A 250 -14.90 26.28 13.91
CA ALA A 250 -14.83 25.10 14.77
C ALA A 250 -14.60 23.75 14.03
N ILE A 251 -14.10 23.79 12.79
CA ILE A 251 -13.65 22.61 12.05
C ILE A 251 -12.21 22.30 12.51
N THR A 252 -11.97 21.07 12.96
CA THR A 252 -10.65 20.64 13.44
C THR A 252 -9.82 20.01 12.32
N LEU A 253 -8.49 19.93 12.51
CA LEU A 253 -7.63 19.13 11.63
C LEU A 253 -8.10 17.67 11.54
N GLU A 254 -8.68 17.15 12.62
CA GLU A 254 -9.22 15.79 12.67
C GLU A 254 -10.46 15.61 11.78
N ASP A 255 -11.28 16.66 11.63
CA ASP A 255 -12.40 16.63 10.70
C ASP A 255 -11.92 16.62 9.25
N ILE A 256 -10.83 17.34 8.94
CA ILE A 256 -10.15 17.26 7.65
C ILE A 256 -9.59 15.85 7.43
N ARG A 257 -8.96 15.24 8.45
CA ARG A 257 -8.45 13.86 8.35
C ARG A 257 -9.53 12.85 8.03
N ARG A 258 -10.69 13.00 8.66
CA ARG A 258 -11.83 12.10 8.49
C ARG A 258 -12.33 12.08 7.04
N THR A 259 -12.08 13.13 6.25
CA THR A 259 -12.45 13.15 4.82
C THR A 259 -11.60 12.20 3.97
N GLY A 260 -10.36 11.89 4.37
CA GLY A 260 -9.46 11.01 3.63
C GLY A 260 -9.01 11.51 2.26
N VAL A 261 -9.33 12.76 1.89
CA VAL A 261 -9.08 13.33 0.55
C VAL A 261 -7.58 13.40 0.24
N ILE A 262 -6.75 13.68 1.24
CA ILE A 262 -5.30 13.83 1.06
C ILE A 262 -4.62 12.48 0.88
N GLU A 263 -5.03 11.49 1.68
CA GLU A 263 -4.59 10.10 1.58
C GLU A 263 -4.97 9.50 0.22
N MET A 264 -6.16 9.83 -0.28
CA MET A 264 -6.62 9.43 -1.61
C MET A 264 -5.77 10.05 -2.72
N GLY A 265 -5.54 11.37 -2.69
CA GLY A 265 -4.71 12.05 -3.67
C GLY A 265 -3.26 11.55 -3.68
N TRP A 266 -2.69 11.25 -2.50
CA TRP A 266 -1.38 10.60 -2.39
C TRP A 266 -1.36 9.22 -3.03
N ARG A 267 -2.37 8.39 -2.73
CA ARG A 267 -2.46 7.05 -3.31
C ARG A 267 -2.58 7.12 -4.83
N GLN A 268 -3.49 7.95 -5.34
CA GLN A 268 -3.69 8.14 -6.77
C GLN A 268 -2.39 8.56 -7.47
N LEU A 269 -1.66 9.54 -6.90
CA LEU A 269 -0.38 9.98 -7.46
C LEU A 269 0.67 8.86 -7.44
N ARG A 270 0.82 8.18 -6.30
CA ARG A 270 1.75 7.05 -6.17
C ARG A 270 1.42 5.98 -7.20
N ASP A 271 0.16 5.62 -7.30
CA ASP A 271 -0.29 4.53 -8.16
C ASP A 271 -0.12 4.91 -9.64
N GLN A 272 -0.40 6.17 -10.01
CA GLN A 272 -0.15 6.70 -11.35
C GLN A 272 1.34 6.65 -11.72
N LEU A 273 2.22 7.06 -10.80
CA LEU A 273 3.67 7.03 -11.03
C LEU A 273 4.22 5.60 -11.12
N LEU A 274 3.54 4.64 -10.50
CA LEU A 274 3.91 3.23 -10.51
C LEU A 274 3.15 2.42 -11.59
N GLY A 275 2.27 3.06 -12.37
CA GLY A 275 1.45 2.37 -13.38
C GLY A 275 0.48 1.35 -12.78
N THR A 276 0.03 1.58 -11.56
CA THR A 276 -0.90 0.72 -10.79
C THR A 276 -2.26 1.39 -10.56
N ASP A 277 -2.45 2.59 -11.11
CA ASP A 277 -3.71 3.34 -11.07
C ASP A 277 -4.84 2.66 -11.87
N LEU A 278 -6.07 3.20 -11.74
CA LEU A 278 -7.25 2.64 -12.37
C LEU A 278 -7.16 2.64 -13.91
N ALA A 279 -6.64 3.69 -14.53
CA ALA A 279 -6.54 3.75 -16.00
C ALA A 279 -5.55 2.69 -16.52
N SER A 280 -4.41 2.53 -15.85
CA SER A 280 -3.44 1.46 -16.12
C SER A 280 -4.07 0.06 -15.94
N ALA A 281 -4.86 -0.13 -14.89
CA ALA A 281 -5.56 -1.39 -14.61
C ALA A 281 -6.60 -1.74 -15.69
N LEU A 282 -7.38 -0.76 -16.15
CA LEU A 282 -8.39 -0.93 -17.20
C LEU A 282 -7.73 -1.27 -18.55
N ALA A 283 -6.65 -0.59 -18.90
CA ALA A 283 -5.87 -0.89 -20.11
C ALA A 283 -5.32 -2.32 -20.08
N ALA A 284 -4.76 -2.75 -18.95
CA ALA A 284 -4.28 -4.13 -18.77
C ALA A 284 -5.44 -5.15 -18.82
N LEU A 285 -6.60 -4.81 -18.28
CA LEU A 285 -7.79 -5.66 -18.34
C LEU A 285 -8.24 -5.89 -19.78
N ASP A 286 -8.21 -4.87 -20.63
CA ASP A 286 -8.60 -4.99 -22.04
C ASP A 286 -7.80 -6.03 -22.81
N GLU A 287 -6.53 -6.24 -22.46
CA GLU A 287 -5.66 -7.23 -23.11
C GLU A 287 -6.07 -8.68 -22.78
N VAL A 288 -6.57 -8.91 -21.57
CA VAL A 288 -6.85 -10.25 -21.03
C VAL A 288 -8.34 -10.56 -20.84
N MET A 289 -9.21 -9.58 -21.06
CA MET A 289 -10.64 -9.70 -20.78
C MET A 289 -11.29 -10.86 -21.58
N PRO A 290 -12.01 -11.77 -20.90
CA PRO A 290 -12.75 -12.84 -21.55
C PRO A 290 -13.77 -12.30 -22.56
N GLY A 291 -13.89 -12.96 -23.71
CA GLY A 291 -14.84 -12.55 -24.76
C GLY A 291 -16.29 -12.47 -24.28
N GLY A 292 -16.71 -13.37 -23.40
CA GLY A 292 -18.05 -13.35 -22.80
C GLY A 292 -18.34 -12.08 -22.02
N LEU A 293 -17.40 -11.64 -21.17
CA LEU A 293 -17.50 -10.37 -20.45
C LEU A 293 -17.53 -9.19 -21.42
N ARG A 294 -16.59 -9.14 -22.38
CA ARG A 294 -16.50 -8.05 -23.36
C ARG A 294 -17.81 -7.82 -24.13
N THR A 295 -18.54 -8.88 -24.46
CA THR A 295 -19.84 -8.75 -25.17
C THR A 295 -20.98 -8.15 -24.34
N THR A 296 -20.84 -8.12 -23.01
CA THR A 296 -21.87 -7.56 -22.10
C THR A 296 -21.67 -6.08 -21.81
N LEU A 297 -20.46 -5.57 -22.07
CA LEU A 297 -20.07 -4.19 -21.82
C LEU A 297 -20.59 -3.28 -22.95
N ARG A 298 -21.07 -2.10 -22.56
CA ARG A 298 -21.49 -1.07 -23.53
C ARG A 298 -20.29 -0.23 -23.94
N PRO A 299 -20.26 0.37 -25.14
CA PRO A 299 -19.23 1.34 -25.50
C PRO A 299 -19.12 2.45 -24.45
N GLY A 300 -17.90 2.92 -24.16
CA GLY A 300 -17.69 4.05 -23.26
C GLY A 300 -18.36 5.34 -23.75
N THR A 301 -18.64 6.25 -22.82
CA THR A 301 -19.23 7.57 -23.10
C THR A 301 -18.27 8.69 -22.68
N SER A 302 -18.39 9.84 -23.36
CA SER A 302 -17.67 11.06 -22.97
C SER A 302 -18.48 11.77 -21.90
N ILE A 303 -17.98 11.75 -20.66
CA ILE A 303 -18.70 12.30 -19.50
C ILE A 303 -18.95 13.80 -19.63
N ALA A 304 -18.06 14.53 -20.33
CA ALA A 304 -18.23 15.95 -20.61
C ALA A 304 -19.47 16.26 -21.48
N ASP A 305 -20.00 15.27 -22.19
CA ASP A 305 -21.17 15.40 -23.06
C ASP A 305 -22.47 14.91 -22.40
N GLU A 306 -22.39 14.31 -21.20
CA GLU A 306 -23.55 13.83 -20.45
C GLU A 306 -24.22 14.98 -19.68
N PRO A 307 -25.53 15.21 -19.84
CA PRO A 307 -26.25 16.13 -18.98
C PRO A 307 -26.25 15.59 -17.54
N GLU A 308 -26.03 16.48 -16.56
CA GLU A 308 -25.90 16.13 -15.14
C GLU A 308 -24.65 15.30 -14.80
N SER A 309 -23.57 15.48 -15.58
CA SER A 309 -22.25 14.88 -15.31
C SER A 309 -21.69 15.19 -13.92
N ASP A 310 -22.16 16.26 -13.27
CA ASP A 310 -21.80 16.62 -11.89
C ASP A 310 -22.32 15.63 -10.84
N LYS A 311 -23.28 14.77 -11.20
CA LYS A 311 -23.77 13.66 -10.37
C LYS A 311 -22.93 12.38 -10.51
N ILE A 312 -21.97 12.38 -11.43
CA ILE A 312 -21.04 11.27 -11.65
C ILE A 312 -19.81 11.51 -10.80
N GLY A 313 -19.43 10.49 -10.04
CA GLY A 313 -18.26 10.52 -9.19
C GLY A 313 -16.92 10.56 -9.94
N SER A 314 -15.94 11.27 -9.39
CA SER A 314 -14.60 11.42 -9.97
C SER A 314 -13.52 10.52 -9.35
N MET A 315 -13.84 9.76 -8.29
CA MET A 315 -12.90 8.81 -7.67
C MET A 315 -12.73 7.55 -8.53
N ALA A 316 -13.80 7.06 -9.16
CA ALA A 316 -13.74 5.90 -10.04
C ALA A 316 -14.82 5.87 -11.13
N ALA A 317 -16.01 6.42 -10.88
CA ALA A 317 -17.13 6.27 -11.81
C ALA A 317 -16.85 6.90 -13.18
N GLU A 318 -16.27 8.09 -13.22
CA GLU A 318 -15.88 8.78 -14.46
C GLU A 318 -14.96 7.92 -15.34
N ASP A 319 -13.87 7.38 -14.79
CA ASP A 319 -12.92 6.53 -15.50
C ASP A 319 -13.57 5.23 -16.00
N LEU A 320 -14.42 4.61 -15.18
CA LEU A 320 -15.12 3.38 -15.56
C LEU A 320 -16.10 3.62 -16.71
N LEU A 321 -16.84 4.73 -16.69
CA LEU A 321 -17.82 5.07 -17.73
C LEU A 321 -17.15 5.52 -19.03
N ALA A 322 -16.00 6.21 -18.94
CA ALA A 322 -15.17 6.54 -20.09
C ALA A 322 -14.63 5.27 -20.78
N TRP A 323 -14.33 4.24 -20.00
CA TRP A 323 -13.95 2.92 -20.51
C TRP A 323 -15.15 2.15 -21.10
N HIS A 324 -16.19 1.94 -20.30
CA HIS A 324 -17.43 1.27 -20.69
C HIS A 324 -18.63 1.85 -19.93
N ASP A 325 -19.68 2.29 -20.65
CA ASP A 325 -20.92 2.83 -20.06
C ASP A 325 -21.80 1.72 -19.46
N GLY A 326 -21.27 1.04 -18.46
CA GLY A 326 -21.95 -0.02 -17.76
C GLY A 326 -22.07 -1.33 -18.55
N GLN A 327 -22.90 -2.20 -17.99
CA GLN A 327 -23.09 -3.56 -18.44
C GLN A 327 -24.59 -3.88 -18.52
N GLN A 328 -24.99 -4.77 -19.43
CA GLN A 328 -26.41 -5.18 -19.54
C GLN A 328 -26.95 -5.74 -18.21
N PRO A 329 -28.16 -5.35 -17.76
CA PRO A 329 -28.81 -5.95 -16.59
C PRO A 329 -28.85 -7.49 -16.66
N GLY A 330 -28.64 -8.15 -15.52
CA GLY A 330 -28.60 -9.61 -15.42
C GLY A 330 -27.34 -10.29 -15.97
N SER A 331 -26.32 -9.54 -16.40
CA SER A 331 -25.10 -10.12 -16.97
C SER A 331 -23.89 -10.14 -16.03
N GLY A 332 -24.04 -9.74 -14.76
CA GLY A 332 -22.93 -9.64 -13.80
C GLY A 332 -22.17 -10.95 -13.54
N ALA A 333 -22.79 -12.10 -13.78
CA ALA A 333 -22.12 -13.41 -13.73
C ALA A 333 -20.95 -13.53 -14.74
N ALA A 334 -20.90 -12.68 -15.79
CA ALA A 334 -19.83 -12.69 -16.78
C ALA A 334 -18.44 -12.36 -16.19
N TRP A 335 -18.39 -11.72 -15.02
CA TRP A 335 -17.14 -11.50 -14.27
C TRP A 335 -16.58 -12.79 -13.64
N GLY A 336 -17.36 -13.88 -13.58
CA GLY A 336 -16.93 -15.14 -12.98
C GLY A 336 -16.81 -15.10 -11.45
N LEU A 337 -17.47 -14.14 -10.80
CA LEU A 337 -17.44 -13.96 -9.35
C LEU A 337 -18.59 -14.69 -8.66
N ALA A 338 -18.43 -14.91 -7.35
CA ALA A 338 -19.46 -15.56 -6.54
C ALA A 338 -20.77 -14.75 -6.48
N GLU A 339 -20.67 -13.42 -6.51
CA GLU A 339 -21.81 -12.51 -6.55
C GLU A 339 -21.90 -11.82 -7.92
N PRO A 340 -23.09 -11.74 -8.55
CA PRO A 340 -23.24 -11.31 -9.94
C PRO A 340 -23.33 -9.78 -10.05
N PHE A 341 -22.33 -9.06 -9.56
CA PHE A 341 -22.24 -7.61 -9.76
C PHE A 341 -22.00 -7.26 -11.22
N ARG A 342 -22.62 -6.18 -11.69
CA ARG A 342 -22.42 -5.59 -13.02
C ARG A 342 -22.07 -4.11 -12.91
N LEU A 343 -21.33 -3.59 -13.89
CA LEU A 343 -21.07 -2.16 -13.99
C LEU A 343 -22.39 -1.40 -14.21
N MET A 344 -22.57 -0.30 -13.48
CA MET A 344 -23.67 0.64 -13.68
C MET A 344 -23.37 1.55 -14.89
N SER A 345 -24.40 1.92 -15.64
CA SER A 345 -24.30 2.94 -16.68
C SER A 345 -24.48 4.34 -16.10
N ALA A 346 -24.02 5.37 -16.83
CA ALA A 346 -24.15 6.77 -16.46
C ALA A 346 -25.61 7.13 -16.15
N ALA A 347 -26.54 6.67 -16.98
CA ALA A 347 -27.97 6.87 -16.78
C ALA A 347 -28.49 6.26 -15.46
N GLU A 348 -27.97 5.10 -15.05
CA GLU A 348 -28.36 4.45 -13.79
C GLU A 348 -27.77 5.19 -12.58
N ILE A 349 -26.52 5.63 -12.68
CA ILE A 349 -25.87 6.42 -11.62
C ILE A 349 -26.61 7.75 -11.43
N ILE A 350 -26.86 8.49 -12.50
CA ILE A 350 -27.59 9.77 -12.48
C ILE A 350 -29.00 9.60 -11.92
N ALA A 351 -29.74 8.59 -12.38
CA ALA A 351 -31.10 8.33 -11.90
C ALA A 351 -31.14 8.07 -10.39
N MET A 352 -30.21 7.25 -9.90
CA MET A 352 -30.12 6.92 -8.48
C MET A 352 -29.67 8.11 -7.63
N SER A 353 -28.66 8.87 -8.07
CA SER A 353 -28.24 10.09 -7.39
C SER A 353 -29.40 11.10 -7.30
N THR A 354 -30.17 11.25 -8.38
CA THR A 354 -31.36 12.12 -8.41
C THR A 354 -32.45 11.65 -7.46
N GLU A 355 -32.67 10.34 -7.34
CA GLU A 355 -33.66 9.75 -6.42
C GLU A 355 -33.26 10.00 -4.96
N ILE A 356 -31.99 9.77 -4.62
CA ILE A 356 -31.44 10.01 -3.28
C ILE A 356 -31.54 11.50 -2.91
N GLU A 357 -31.15 12.40 -3.81
CA GLU A 357 -31.26 13.85 -3.61
C GLU A 357 -32.71 14.32 -3.41
N ALA A 358 -33.67 13.68 -4.07
CA ALA A 358 -35.08 14.04 -3.99
C ALA A 358 -35.72 13.62 -2.64
N ASP A 359 -35.27 12.52 -2.03
CA ASP A 359 -35.78 12.02 -0.74
C ASP A 359 -34.71 11.32 0.10
N GLN A 360 -33.75 12.09 0.61
CA GLN A 360 -32.65 11.57 1.42
C GLN A 360 -33.10 10.75 2.64
N ALA A 361 -34.26 11.07 3.22
CA ALA A 361 -34.81 10.37 4.38
C ALA A 361 -35.29 8.95 4.04
N ALA A 362 -35.68 8.69 2.78
CA ALA A 362 -36.01 7.36 2.28
C ALA A 362 -34.78 6.51 1.95
N HIS A 363 -33.59 7.12 1.90
CA HIS A 363 -32.32 6.48 1.54
C HIS A 363 -31.28 6.56 2.67
N PRO A 364 -31.57 5.98 3.86
CA PRO A 364 -30.67 6.09 5.02
C PRO A 364 -29.31 5.40 4.84
N ASP A 365 -29.19 4.49 3.87
CA ASP A 365 -27.92 3.83 3.53
C ASP A 365 -26.95 4.75 2.75
N TRP A 366 -27.38 5.95 2.36
CA TRP A 366 -26.62 6.88 1.51
C TRP A 366 -26.42 8.23 2.21
N PRO A 367 -25.67 8.30 3.31
CA PRO A 367 -25.67 9.46 4.17
C PRO A 367 -24.98 10.68 3.52
N GLU A 368 -25.54 11.88 3.72
CA GLU A 368 -25.01 13.15 3.16
C GLU A 368 -23.62 13.53 3.68
N ASN A 369 -23.24 13.03 4.86
CA ASN A 369 -21.97 13.35 5.50
C ASN A 369 -20.82 12.40 5.11
N GLU A 370 -21.03 11.55 4.10
CA GLU A 370 -20.05 10.62 3.56
C GLU A 370 -19.81 10.94 2.08
N VAL A 371 -18.56 10.84 1.64
CA VAL A 371 -18.22 10.87 0.21
C VAL A 371 -18.29 9.44 -0.31
N TRP A 372 -19.16 9.20 -1.28
CA TRP A 372 -19.36 7.88 -1.87
C TRP A 372 -19.64 7.95 -3.37
N GLU A 373 -19.32 6.88 -4.09
CA GLU A 373 -19.60 6.70 -5.53
C GLU A 373 -20.04 5.27 -5.83
N GLN A 374 -21.25 5.10 -6.38
CA GLN A 374 -21.70 3.80 -6.86
C GLN A 374 -21.12 3.48 -8.24
N VAL A 375 -20.50 2.30 -8.35
CA VAL A 375 -19.83 1.87 -9.59
C VAL A 375 -20.41 0.55 -10.12
N MET A 376 -20.93 -0.31 -9.25
CA MET A 376 -21.54 -1.58 -9.64
C MET A 376 -22.80 -1.87 -8.83
N THR A 377 -23.68 -2.68 -9.38
CA THR A 377 -24.91 -3.15 -8.72
C THR A 377 -25.16 -4.62 -9.01
N ASP A 378 -25.84 -5.33 -8.11
CA ASP A 378 -26.35 -6.68 -8.33
C ASP A 378 -27.89 -6.69 -8.43
N ASP A 379 -28.44 -7.80 -8.92
CA ASP A 379 -29.90 -7.95 -9.09
C ASP A 379 -30.63 -8.07 -7.73
N ALA A 380 -29.90 -8.19 -6.61
CA ALA A 380 -30.46 -8.25 -5.25
C ALA A 380 -30.52 -6.88 -4.56
N GLY A 381 -30.12 -5.81 -5.24
CA GLY A 381 -30.14 -4.43 -4.73
C GLY A 381 -28.95 -4.09 -3.84
N ALA A 382 -27.84 -4.84 -3.95
CA ALA A 382 -26.57 -4.44 -3.36
C ALA A 382 -25.74 -3.62 -4.35
N TYR A 383 -24.85 -2.81 -3.81
CA TYR A 383 -23.98 -1.93 -4.59
C TYR A 383 -22.52 -2.17 -4.21
N LEU A 384 -21.63 -2.05 -5.19
CA LEU A 384 -20.23 -1.75 -4.91
C LEU A 384 -20.04 -0.25 -4.99
N VAL A 385 -19.52 0.28 -3.89
CA VAL A 385 -19.41 1.71 -3.63
C VAL A 385 -17.96 2.03 -3.29
N VAL A 386 -17.43 3.06 -3.90
CA VAL A 386 -16.16 3.67 -3.50
C VAL A 386 -16.47 4.68 -2.40
N VAL A 387 -15.92 4.49 -1.21
CA VAL A 387 -16.15 5.36 -0.05
C VAL A 387 -14.87 6.11 0.34
N ALA A 388 -14.87 6.78 1.50
CA ALA A 388 -13.72 7.51 2.03
C ALA A 388 -12.40 6.70 1.92
N PHE A 389 -11.31 7.43 1.67
CA PHE A 389 -9.99 6.86 1.35
C PHE A 389 -9.98 6.01 0.07
N GLY A 390 -10.98 6.13 -0.80
CA GLY A 390 -11.09 5.39 -2.06
C GLY A 390 -11.31 3.88 -1.88
N ALA A 391 -11.73 3.43 -0.69
CA ALA A 391 -11.94 2.01 -0.43
C ALA A 391 -13.18 1.49 -1.17
N LEU A 392 -13.08 0.29 -1.75
CA LEU A 392 -14.21 -0.36 -2.40
C LEU A 392 -14.93 -1.24 -1.39
N VAL A 393 -16.19 -0.94 -1.13
CA VAL A 393 -17.03 -1.68 -0.20
C VAL A 393 -18.30 -2.17 -0.88
N LYS A 394 -18.87 -3.23 -0.32
CA LYS A 394 -20.18 -3.72 -0.66
C LYS A 394 -21.19 -3.13 0.33
N ARG A 395 -22.14 -2.36 -0.20
CA ARG A 395 -23.24 -1.75 0.57
C ARG A 395 -24.54 -2.51 0.33
N ARG A 396 -25.24 -2.86 1.41
CA ARG A 396 -26.56 -3.53 1.38
C ARG A 396 -27.52 -2.81 2.33
N PRO A 397 -28.82 -2.71 1.99
CA PRO A 397 -29.79 -2.06 2.86
C PRO A 397 -29.83 -2.65 4.28
N GLY A 398 -29.69 -1.77 5.28
CA GLY A 398 -29.76 -2.15 6.70
C GLY A 398 -28.62 -3.07 7.19
N ARG A 399 -27.51 -3.15 6.46
CA ARG A 399 -26.31 -3.90 6.86
C ARG A 399 -25.08 -2.98 6.83
N PRO A 400 -24.09 -3.22 7.70
CA PRO A 400 -22.81 -2.51 7.60
C PRO A 400 -22.12 -2.85 6.28
N ASP A 401 -21.33 -1.90 5.80
CA ASP A 401 -20.50 -2.09 4.61
C ASP A 401 -19.49 -3.23 4.80
N GLU A 402 -19.39 -4.07 3.77
CA GLU A 402 -18.44 -5.18 3.73
C GLU A 402 -17.24 -4.78 2.86
N PRO A 403 -15.99 -4.78 3.36
CA PRO A 403 -14.81 -4.46 2.55
C PRO A 403 -14.65 -5.43 1.38
N VAL A 404 -14.42 -4.90 0.18
CA VAL A 404 -14.21 -5.70 -1.05
C VAL A 404 -12.77 -5.58 -1.53
N ALA A 405 -12.25 -4.37 -1.64
CA ALA A 405 -10.87 -4.09 -2.04
C ALA A 405 -10.39 -2.75 -1.46
N ALA A 406 -9.07 -2.55 -1.43
CA ALA A 406 -8.49 -1.29 -0.96
C ALA A 406 -8.77 -0.11 -1.92
N SER A 407 -9.06 -0.40 -3.19
CA SER A 407 -9.51 0.57 -4.19
C SER A 407 -10.21 -0.11 -5.36
N MET A 408 -10.85 0.68 -6.23
CA MET A 408 -11.37 0.18 -7.51
C MET A 408 -10.25 -0.32 -8.43
N ALA A 409 -9.11 0.36 -8.47
CA ALA A 409 -7.93 -0.07 -9.21
C ALA A 409 -7.45 -1.45 -8.73
N ASP A 410 -7.40 -1.66 -7.41
CA ASP A 410 -7.02 -2.95 -6.83
C ASP A 410 -7.96 -4.07 -7.22
N TRP A 411 -9.27 -3.81 -7.21
CA TRP A 411 -10.27 -4.78 -7.64
C TRP A 411 -10.11 -5.15 -9.12
N ILE A 412 -9.83 -4.17 -9.99
CA ILE A 412 -9.57 -4.41 -11.42
C ILE A 412 -8.27 -5.21 -11.62
N TRP A 413 -7.18 -4.86 -10.95
CA TRP A 413 -5.94 -5.64 -11.02
C TRP A 413 -6.13 -7.10 -10.56
N ASP A 414 -6.94 -7.35 -9.53
CA ASP A 414 -7.30 -8.71 -9.13
C ASP A 414 -8.07 -9.47 -10.23
N ARG A 415 -8.77 -8.77 -11.15
CA ARG A 415 -9.40 -9.35 -12.34
C ARG A 415 -8.39 -9.58 -13.46
N VAL A 416 -7.49 -8.64 -13.71
CA VAL A 416 -6.37 -8.82 -14.65
C VAL A 416 -5.61 -10.10 -14.29
N ALA A 417 -5.18 -10.22 -13.04
CA ALA A 417 -4.49 -11.41 -12.54
C ALA A 417 -5.36 -12.68 -12.64
N GLY A 418 -6.64 -12.59 -12.25
CA GLY A 418 -7.59 -13.70 -12.33
C GLY A 418 -7.85 -14.22 -13.76
N PHE A 419 -7.69 -13.35 -14.76
CA PHE A 419 -7.80 -13.70 -16.18
C PHE A 419 -6.45 -14.07 -16.83
N GLY A 420 -5.37 -14.12 -16.06
CA GLY A 420 -4.04 -14.54 -16.51
C GLY A 420 -3.14 -13.40 -17.01
N GLY A 421 -3.51 -12.15 -16.74
CA GLY A 421 -2.65 -10.99 -16.95
C GLY A 421 -1.58 -10.84 -15.86
N LEU A 422 -0.61 -9.96 -16.13
CA LEU A 422 0.45 -9.62 -15.18
C LEU A 422 -0.06 -8.54 -14.22
N ASP A 423 0.19 -8.73 -12.92
CA ASP A 423 -0.11 -7.75 -11.88
C ASP A 423 1.19 -7.04 -11.46
N PRO A 424 1.31 -5.72 -11.72
CA PRO A 424 2.52 -4.97 -11.40
C PRO A 424 2.65 -4.61 -9.92
N ARG A 425 1.61 -4.84 -9.10
CA ARG A 425 1.60 -4.46 -7.69
C ARG A 425 2.50 -5.37 -6.86
N PRO A 426 3.09 -4.86 -5.77
CA PRO A 426 3.72 -5.70 -4.77
C PRO A 426 2.76 -6.79 -4.28
N ALA A 427 3.25 -8.01 -4.10
CA ALA A 427 2.43 -9.07 -3.53
C ALA A 427 1.89 -8.63 -2.16
N PRO A 428 0.64 -9.02 -1.82
CA PRO A 428 0.06 -8.74 -0.52
C PRO A 428 1.03 -9.15 0.58
N ARG A 429 1.01 -8.41 1.70
CA ARG A 429 1.81 -8.80 2.86
C ARG A 429 1.52 -10.26 3.17
N LYS A 430 2.57 -11.09 3.22
CA LYS A 430 2.43 -12.44 3.75
C LYS A 430 1.92 -12.25 5.18
N ALA A 431 0.68 -12.64 5.43
CA ALA A 431 0.24 -12.81 6.80
C ALA A 431 1.22 -13.80 7.42
N GLU A 432 1.89 -13.43 8.51
CA GLU A 432 2.61 -14.42 9.31
C GLU A 432 1.61 -15.55 9.57
N ALA A 433 1.96 -16.76 9.13
CA ALA A 433 1.16 -17.92 9.45
C ALA A 433 1.08 -17.96 10.98
N LEU A 434 -0.14 -17.83 11.51
CA LEU A 434 -0.39 -18.05 12.92
C LEU A 434 0.24 -19.41 13.29
N PRO A 435 0.97 -19.53 14.40
CA PRO A 435 1.55 -20.80 14.82
C PRO A 435 0.49 -21.91 14.76
N ASP A 436 0.80 -23.02 14.07
CA ASP A 436 -0.10 -24.17 13.90
C ASP A 436 -0.55 -24.79 15.24
N ASP A 437 0.10 -24.39 16.34
CA ASP A 437 -0.14 -24.86 17.71
C ASP A 437 -1.10 -23.98 18.52
N LEU A 438 -1.71 -22.94 17.92
CA LEU A 438 -2.79 -22.22 18.60
C LEU A 438 -4.05 -23.11 18.63
N PRO A 439 -4.60 -23.43 19.82
CA PRO A 439 -5.72 -24.34 19.91
C PRO A 439 -6.92 -23.77 19.15
N ALA A 440 -7.44 -24.54 18.18
CA ALA A 440 -8.63 -24.18 17.44
C ALA A 440 -9.84 -24.06 18.39
N VAL A 441 -10.34 -22.84 18.57
CA VAL A 441 -11.61 -22.59 19.24
C VAL A 441 -12.65 -22.28 18.16
N PRO A 442 -13.67 -23.12 17.94
CA PRO A 442 -14.63 -22.92 16.86
C PRO A 442 -15.62 -21.79 17.18
N GLY A 443 -15.66 -20.76 16.33
CA GLY A 443 -16.82 -19.88 16.10
C GLY A 443 -17.07 -18.76 17.13
N THR A 444 -16.99 -17.50 16.66
CA THR A 444 -17.38 -16.18 17.24
C THR A 444 -16.32 -15.39 18.05
N THR A 445 -15.97 -14.21 17.48
CA THR A 445 -15.53 -12.92 18.06
C THR A 445 -14.82 -12.87 19.42
N LEU A 446 -13.58 -12.33 19.46
CA LEU A 446 -12.90 -11.71 20.61
C LEU A 446 -13.30 -12.32 21.99
N THR A 447 -12.77 -13.50 22.29
CA THR A 447 -13.23 -14.32 23.43
C THR A 447 -12.99 -13.69 24.82
N GLY A 448 -13.98 -13.89 25.70
CA GLY A 448 -13.84 -13.84 27.16
C GLY A 448 -14.23 -12.50 27.79
N VAL A 449 -13.36 -11.99 28.67
CA VAL A 449 -13.57 -10.81 29.51
C VAL A 449 -13.90 -9.57 28.68
N ILE A 450 -13.25 -9.36 27.52
CA ILE A 450 -13.53 -8.21 26.66
C ILE A 450 -14.99 -8.26 26.20
N SER A 451 -15.50 -9.41 25.77
CA SER A 451 -16.91 -9.57 25.41
C SER A 451 -17.85 -9.26 26.58
N THR A 452 -17.52 -9.69 27.80
CA THR A 452 -18.31 -9.34 29.00
C THR A 452 -18.22 -7.84 29.33
N MET A 453 -17.05 -7.22 29.16
CA MET A 453 -16.87 -5.76 29.32
C MET A 453 -17.73 -5.00 28.29
N TYR A 454 -17.74 -5.44 27.03
CA TYR A 454 -18.59 -4.90 25.96
C TYR A 454 -20.08 -5.06 26.27
N ALA A 455 -20.51 -6.26 26.65
CA ALA A 455 -21.91 -6.54 26.98
C ALA A 455 -22.42 -5.72 28.18
N ALA A 456 -21.52 -5.34 29.10
CA ALA A 456 -21.86 -4.48 30.22
C ALA A 456 -21.97 -2.99 29.83
N LEU A 457 -21.29 -2.52 28.78
CA LEU A 457 -21.37 -1.12 28.36
C LEU A 457 -22.80 -0.72 27.99
N GLY A 458 -23.24 0.45 28.48
CA GLY A 458 -24.57 0.97 28.21
C GLY A 458 -25.70 0.16 28.88
N THR A 459 -25.39 -0.72 29.83
CA THR A 459 -26.38 -1.44 30.64
C THR A 459 -26.44 -0.90 32.06
N SER A 460 -27.55 -1.13 32.76
CA SER A 460 -27.69 -0.74 34.17
C SER A 460 -26.99 -1.72 35.11
N GLU A 461 -26.77 -1.30 36.35
CA GLU A 461 -26.20 -2.15 37.41
C GLU A 461 -27.04 -3.39 37.75
N ASP A 462 -28.33 -3.39 37.41
CA ASP A 462 -29.24 -4.53 37.63
C ASP A 462 -29.21 -5.54 36.47
N SER A 463 -28.42 -5.29 35.43
CA SER A 463 -28.42 -6.11 34.22
C SER A 463 -27.61 -7.40 34.39
N ALA A 464 -28.00 -8.43 33.65
CA ALA A 464 -27.27 -9.70 33.62
C ALA A 464 -25.79 -9.52 33.19
N PRO A 465 -25.47 -8.70 32.17
CA PRO A 465 -24.09 -8.41 31.78
C PRO A 465 -23.26 -7.72 32.87
N TYR A 466 -23.84 -6.77 33.62
CA TYR A 466 -23.15 -6.16 34.75
C TYR A 466 -22.91 -7.14 35.89
N ALA A 467 -23.89 -8.01 36.20
CA ALA A 467 -23.74 -9.06 37.20
C ALA A 467 -22.66 -10.09 36.81
N GLU A 468 -22.55 -10.41 35.52
CA GLU A 468 -21.49 -11.26 34.98
C GLU A 468 -20.11 -10.57 35.10
N LEU A 469 -20.02 -9.28 34.75
CA LEU A 469 -18.80 -8.49 34.90
C LEU A 469 -18.34 -8.43 36.37
N ARG A 470 -19.27 -8.23 37.31
CA ARG A 470 -19.01 -8.26 38.76
C ARG A 470 -18.70 -9.66 39.26
N GLY A 471 -19.19 -10.71 38.60
CA GLY A 471 -18.81 -12.10 38.89
C GLY A 471 -17.37 -12.42 38.48
N LEU A 472 -16.90 -11.83 37.37
CA LEU A 472 -15.51 -11.93 36.92
C LEU A 472 -14.56 -11.08 37.78
N PHE A 473 -15.01 -9.92 38.23
CA PHE A 473 -14.24 -8.97 39.04
C PHE A 473 -15.00 -8.58 40.32
N PRO A 474 -15.11 -9.49 41.31
CA PRO A 474 -15.88 -9.24 42.53
C PRO A 474 -15.35 -8.04 43.34
N ASP A 475 -14.06 -7.75 43.21
CA ASP A 475 -13.39 -6.66 43.92
C ASP A 475 -13.28 -5.36 43.08
N SER A 476 -13.87 -5.31 41.88
CA SER A 476 -13.76 -4.15 40.97
C SER A 476 -14.15 -2.83 41.63
N THR A 477 -13.33 -1.80 41.46
CA THR A 477 -13.63 -0.44 41.92
C THR A 477 -14.72 0.20 41.04
N VAL A 478 -15.83 0.63 41.64
CA VAL A 478 -16.97 1.26 40.94
C VAL A 478 -17.00 2.77 41.18
N ARG A 479 -17.09 3.55 40.11
CA ARG A 479 -17.18 5.02 40.14
C ARG A 479 -18.52 5.48 39.60
N GLN A 480 -19.10 6.49 40.25
CA GLN A 480 -20.43 7.02 39.89
C GLN A 480 -20.38 8.14 38.85
N SER A 481 -19.17 8.58 38.45
CA SER A 481 -18.94 9.56 37.40
C SER A 481 -17.67 9.25 36.59
N ALA A 482 -17.70 9.57 35.29
CA ALA A 482 -16.53 9.51 34.42
C ALA A 482 -15.47 10.61 34.73
N LEU A 483 -15.84 11.62 35.53
CA LEU A 483 -14.99 12.76 35.89
C LEU A 483 -14.31 12.58 37.26
N ASP A 484 -14.59 11.50 37.99
CA ASP A 484 -13.94 11.24 39.27
C ASP A 484 -12.43 11.02 39.06
N PRO A 485 -11.56 11.64 39.88
CA PRO A 485 -10.12 11.51 39.72
C PRO A 485 -9.68 10.04 39.76
N VAL A 486 -8.76 9.68 38.85
CA VAL A 486 -8.23 8.32 38.75
C VAL A 486 -7.33 8.03 39.94
N VAL A 487 -7.92 7.48 40.99
CA VAL A 487 -7.16 6.82 42.06
C VAL A 487 -6.80 5.42 41.54
N PRO A 488 -5.54 4.97 41.66
CA PRO A 488 -5.16 3.62 41.26
C PRO A 488 -6.01 2.60 42.00
N SER A 489 -6.77 1.80 41.25
CA SER A 489 -7.50 0.66 41.80
C SER A 489 -6.47 -0.34 42.35
N THR A 490 -6.66 -0.79 43.59
CA THR A 490 -5.79 -1.79 44.23
C THR A 490 -5.97 -3.20 43.67
N ASP A 491 -7.08 -3.41 42.95
CA ASP A 491 -7.58 -4.67 42.39
C ASP A 491 -7.41 -4.75 40.85
N GLY A 492 -6.94 -3.67 40.24
CA GLY A 492 -6.65 -3.59 38.81
C GLY A 492 -7.86 -3.47 37.90
N VAL A 493 -9.09 -3.26 38.40
CA VAL A 493 -10.29 -3.11 37.56
C VAL A 493 -11.11 -1.90 38.00
N ASP A 494 -11.35 -0.98 37.06
CA ASP A 494 -12.17 0.22 37.26
C ASP A 494 -13.42 0.18 36.37
N ILE A 495 -14.61 0.32 36.97
CA ILE A 495 -15.90 0.44 36.28
C ILE A 495 -16.45 1.85 36.51
N ALA A 496 -16.61 2.63 35.44
CA ALA A 496 -17.20 3.95 35.50
C ALA A 496 -18.67 3.92 35.06
N LEU A 497 -19.54 4.38 35.95
CA LEU A 497 -20.97 4.56 35.73
C LEU A 497 -21.28 6.04 35.51
N LEU A 498 -22.30 6.31 34.71
CA LEU A 498 -22.92 7.63 34.59
C LEU A 498 -24.42 7.40 34.44
N ASP A 499 -25.22 8.07 35.27
CA ASP A 499 -26.68 7.91 35.33
C ASP A 499 -27.12 6.44 35.52
N GLY A 500 -26.37 5.69 36.33
CA GLY A 500 -26.63 4.26 36.60
C GLY A 500 -26.27 3.31 35.46
N MET A 501 -25.61 3.80 34.40
CA MET A 501 -25.24 3.03 33.22
C MET A 501 -23.72 2.91 33.10
N VAL A 502 -23.22 1.73 32.74
CA VAL A 502 -21.77 1.53 32.52
C VAL A 502 -21.31 2.30 31.30
N LYS A 503 -20.32 3.19 31.48
CA LYS A 503 -19.74 4.00 30.40
C LYS A 503 -18.34 3.57 30.01
N LYS A 504 -17.56 3.07 30.97
CA LYS A 504 -16.20 2.61 30.74
C LYS A 504 -15.82 1.48 31.70
N VAL A 505 -15.10 0.50 31.20
CA VAL A 505 -14.45 -0.53 32.01
C VAL A 505 -12.97 -0.53 31.66
N THR A 506 -12.10 -0.49 32.68
CA THR A 506 -10.64 -0.52 32.52
C THR A 506 -10.07 -1.66 33.33
N VAL A 507 -9.12 -2.39 32.75
CA VAL A 507 -8.40 -3.50 33.37
C VAL A 507 -6.90 -3.24 33.26
N GLU A 508 -6.23 -3.16 34.40
CA GLU A 508 -4.77 -3.14 34.56
C GLU A 508 -4.27 -4.58 34.59
N VAL A 509 -3.61 -5.00 33.50
CA VAL A 509 -3.24 -6.40 33.26
C VAL A 509 -2.31 -6.92 34.36
N ALA A 510 -1.37 -6.09 34.81
CA ALA A 510 -0.39 -6.46 35.85
C ALA A 510 -0.99 -6.68 37.25
N HIS A 511 -2.21 -6.18 37.51
CA HIS A 511 -2.84 -6.23 38.83
C HIS A 511 -4.03 -7.20 38.88
N CYS A 512 -4.35 -7.87 37.77
CA CYS A 512 -5.52 -8.72 37.66
C CYS A 512 -5.14 -10.14 37.20
N PRO A 513 -5.01 -11.12 38.11
CA PRO A 513 -4.70 -12.51 37.76
C PRO A 513 -5.77 -13.17 36.86
N ALA A 514 -7.01 -12.69 36.89
CA ALA A 514 -8.07 -13.12 35.98
C ALA A 514 -7.85 -12.62 34.53
N ALA A 515 -6.99 -11.63 34.32
CA ALA A 515 -6.59 -11.15 33.00
C ALA A 515 -5.70 -12.15 32.25
N ASP A 516 -5.14 -13.19 32.90
CA ASP A 516 -4.42 -14.28 32.22
C ASP A 516 -5.26 -14.99 31.14
N ARG A 517 -6.60 -14.96 31.27
CA ARG A 517 -7.51 -15.47 30.21
C ARG A 517 -7.67 -14.52 29.02
N VAL A 518 -7.40 -13.23 29.20
CA VAL A 518 -7.38 -12.19 28.15
C VAL A 518 -6.07 -12.23 27.36
N ILE A 519 -5.00 -12.62 28.05
CA ILE A 519 -3.61 -12.71 27.59
C ILE A 519 -3.38 -13.89 26.63
N SER A 520 -4.05 -15.03 26.82
CA SER A 520 -3.78 -16.25 26.02
C SER A 520 -3.97 -16.13 24.48
N GLY A 521 -4.58 -15.05 23.98
CA GLY A 521 -4.63 -14.71 22.55
C GLY A 521 -4.09 -13.31 22.16
N LEU A 522 -3.69 -12.48 23.13
CA LEU A 522 -3.28 -11.07 22.90
C LEU A 522 -1.91 -10.73 23.50
N ASP A 523 -1.31 -11.59 24.32
CA ASP A 523 0.04 -11.40 24.85
C ASP A 523 1.03 -12.23 24.05
N LEU A 524 1.45 -11.65 22.93
CA LEU A 524 2.47 -12.22 22.06
C LEU A 524 3.81 -11.55 22.34
N ASP A 525 4.30 -11.62 23.58
CA ASP A 525 5.72 -11.40 23.94
C ASP A 525 6.42 -10.23 23.18
N GLY A 526 5.83 -9.02 23.19
CA GLY A 526 6.44 -7.86 22.51
C GLY A 526 5.98 -7.61 21.07
N HIS A 527 5.10 -8.43 20.51
CA HIS A 527 4.60 -8.31 19.14
C HIS A 527 3.25 -7.59 19.12
N ARG A 528 3.29 -6.26 18.97
CA ARG A 528 2.11 -5.40 18.74
C ARG A 528 1.38 -5.72 17.41
N GLY A 529 2.12 -6.18 16.39
CA GLY A 529 1.60 -6.44 15.04
C GLY A 529 0.52 -7.53 14.97
N PRO A 530 0.75 -8.73 15.52
CA PRO A 530 -0.26 -9.78 15.46
C PRO A 530 -1.50 -9.52 16.34
N VAL A 531 -1.39 -8.70 17.39
CA VAL A 531 -2.56 -8.22 18.15
C VAL A 531 -3.43 -7.30 17.30
N ASP A 532 -2.82 -6.33 16.60
CA ASP A 532 -3.53 -5.44 15.66
C ASP A 532 -4.20 -6.24 14.54
N ALA A 533 -3.49 -7.23 13.97
CA ALA A 533 -4.05 -8.12 12.95
C ALA A 533 -5.24 -8.95 13.48
N HIS A 534 -5.12 -9.50 14.70
CA HIS A 534 -6.18 -10.27 15.34
C HIS A 534 -7.44 -9.40 15.59
N VAL A 535 -7.26 -8.20 16.15
CA VAL A 535 -8.37 -7.31 16.47
C VAL A 535 -9.08 -6.82 15.19
N ARG A 536 -8.32 -6.50 14.12
CA ARG A 536 -8.88 -6.12 12.81
C ARG A 536 -9.60 -7.27 12.10
N ALA A 537 -9.07 -8.49 12.15
CA ALA A 537 -9.72 -9.67 11.60
C ALA A 537 -11.11 -9.94 12.24
N HIS A 538 -11.37 -9.36 13.40
CA HIS A 538 -12.64 -9.45 14.12
C HIS A 538 -13.48 -8.17 14.05
N GLY A 539 -13.29 -7.36 13.00
CA GLY A 539 -14.18 -6.25 12.65
C GLY A 539 -13.90 -4.93 13.37
N ALA A 540 -12.77 -4.83 14.07
CA ALA A 540 -12.37 -3.60 14.74
C ALA A 540 -11.63 -2.66 13.78
N LEU A 541 -12.01 -1.39 13.74
CA LEU A 541 -11.38 -0.36 12.93
C LEU A 541 -10.44 0.47 13.79
N VAL A 542 -9.21 0.73 13.33
CA VAL A 542 -8.28 1.55 14.11
C VAL A 542 -8.81 2.98 14.18
N HIS A 543 -9.06 3.47 15.39
CA HIS A 543 -9.59 4.80 15.66
C HIS A 543 -8.48 5.81 15.94
N ASN A 544 -7.43 5.43 16.68
CA ASN A 544 -6.30 6.32 17.02
C ASN A 544 -5.15 5.53 17.66
N SER A 545 -3.91 5.74 17.21
CA SER A 545 -2.70 5.25 17.89
C SER A 545 -1.90 6.42 18.44
N TRP A 546 -1.49 6.34 19.70
CA TRP A 546 -0.66 7.33 20.37
C TRP A 546 0.58 6.67 20.95
N GLU A 547 1.72 7.36 20.85
CA GLU A 547 2.98 6.93 21.46
C GLU A 547 3.54 8.06 22.32
N ASN A 548 3.70 7.77 23.61
CA ASN A 548 4.38 8.64 24.54
C ASN A 548 5.90 8.51 24.34
N ARG A 549 6.48 9.44 23.60
CA ARG A 549 7.92 9.44 23.31
C ARG A 549 8.83 9.53 24.55
N ALA A 550 8.30 9.93 25.71
CA ALA A 550 9.07 10.02 26.95
C ALA A 550 9.08 8.70 27.75
N SER A 551 8.01 7.89 27.67
CA SER A 551 7.89 6.63 28.40
C SER A 551 7.96 5.39 27.50
N GLY A 552 7.91 5.54 26.17
CA GLY A 552 7.80 4.43 25.23
C GLY A 552 6.44 3.71 25.30
N GLU A 553 5.48 4.32 25.98
CA GLU A 553 4.12 3.82 26.12
C GLU A 553 3.35 4.02 24.82
N VAL A 554 2.68 2.97 24.35
CA VAL A 554 1.91 2.99 23.12
C VAL A 554 0.47 2.68 23.46
N THR A 555 -0.47 3.51 23.05
CA THR A 555 -1.92 3.24 23.15
C THR A 555 -2.52 3.13 21.77
N VAL A 556 -3.22 2.03 21.47
CA VAL A 556 -3.98 1.85 20.22
C VAL A 556 -5.45 1.72 20.57
N ASN A 557 -6.27 2.56 19.95
CA ASN A 557 -7.71 2.54 20.08
C ASN A 557 -8.33 1.97 18.80
N TYR A 558 -9.35 1.17 18.99
CA TYR A 558 -10.15 0.55 17.96
C TYR A 558 -11.62 0.88 18.20
N ASP A 559 -12.36 1.15 17.14
CA ASP A 559 -13.81 1.22 17.15
C ASP A 559 -14.40 -0.14 16.75
N LEU A 560 -15.35 -0.64 17.54
CA LEU A 560 -16.05 -1.89 17.30
C LEU A 560 -17.51 -1.75 17.77
N ALA A 561 -18.46 -1.88 16.83
CA ALA A 561 -19.90 -1.93 17.11
C ALA A 561 -20.41 -0.86 18.11
N ALA A 562 -20.07 0.41 17.88
CA ALA A 562 -20.45 1.57 18.72
C ALA A 562 -19.75 1.70 20.08
N HIS A 563 -18.69 0.92 20.32
CA HIS A 563 -17.80 1.11 21.47
C HIS A 563 -16.35 1.21 21.03
N ARG A 564 -15.50 1.70 21.94
CA ARG A 564 -14.07 1.86 21.73
C ARG A 564 -13.29 0.91 22.61
N LEU A 565 -12.41 0.11 22.01
CA LEU A 565 -11.40 -0.70 22.69
C LEU A 565 -10.07 0.03 22.65
N GLY A 566 -9.48 0.30 23.80
CA GLY A 566 -8.11 0.77 23.93
C GLY A 566 -7.20 -0.31 24.49
N LEU A 567 -6.07 -0.52 23.81
CA LEU A 567 -4.98 -1.37 24.25
C LEU A 567 -3.76 -0.49 24.50
N GLN A 568 -3.16 -0.60 25.68
CA GLN A 568 -1.99 0.18 26.08
C GLN A 568 -0.82 -0.75 26.41
N TRP A 569 0.32 -0.50 25.77
CA TRP A 569 1.57 -1.22 25.96
C TRP A 569 2.59 -0.36 26.68
N GLU A 570 3.30 -0.97 27.62
CA GLU A 570 4.44 -0.39 28.32
C GLU A 570 5.62 -1.34 28.23
N ASN A 571 6.77 -0.85 27.78
CA ASN A 571 7.98 -1.66 27.57
C ASN A 571 7.73 -2.93 26.70
N GLY A 572 6.87 -2.80 25.67
CA GLY A 572 6.52 -3.87 24.76
C GLY A 572 5.46 -4.86 25.29
N ARG A 573 5.03 -4.74 26.55
CA ARG A 573 4.02 -5.63 27.14
C ARG A 573 2.67 -4.94 27.26
N LEU A 574 1.58 -5.66 27.06
CA LEU A 574 0.24 -5.13 27.26
C LEU A 574 0.04 -4.81 28.75
N ALA A 575 -0.08 -3.52 29.07
CA ALA A 575 -0.19 -3.02 30.43
C ALA A 575 -1.65 -2.79 30.84
N ARG A 576 -2.47 -2.27 29.91
CA ARG A 576 -3.86 -1.90 30.21
C ARG A 576 -4.79 -2.15 29.02
N ILE A 577 -6.01 -2.56 29.32
CA ILE A 577 -7.12 -2.71 28.39
C ILE A 577 -8.27 -1.84 28.89
N PHE A 578 -8.92 -1.08 28.01
CA PHE A 578 -10.14 -0.39 28.37
C PHE A 578 -11.18 -0.46 27.27
N VAL A 579 -12.46 -0.56 27.64
CA VAL A 579 -13.57 -0.38 26.72
C VAL A 579 -14.44 0.78 27.18
N SER A 580 -14.90 1.60 26.25
CA SER A 580 -15.78 2.73 26.55
C SER A 580 -16.88 2.87 25.51
N ALA A 581 -18.06 3.30 25.95
CA ALA A 581 -19.11 3.71 25.02
C ALA A 581 -18.64 4.96 24.24
N VAL A 582 -18.96 5.02 22.94
CA VAL A 582 -18.75 6.25 22.16
C VAL A 582 -19.76 7.29 22.65
N SER A 583 -19.27 8.38 23.24
CA SER A 583 -20.15 9.49 23.63
C SER A 583 -20.83 10.05 22.38
N ALA A 584 -22.16 10.00 22.31
CA ALA A 584 -22.88 10.83 21.37
C ALA A 584 -22.46 12.30 21.61
N PRO A 585 -22.29 13.11 20.55
CA PRO A 585 -21.97 14.53 20.73
C PRO A 585 -23.04 15.17 21.63
N PRO A 586 -22.65 16.09 22.54
CA PRO A 586 -23.59 16.73 23.43
C PRO A 586 -24.56 17.61 22.63
N GLY A 587 -25.77 17.08 22.40
CA GLY A 587 -26.85 17.76 21.68
C GLY A 587 -27.38 16.95 20.50
N ALA A 588 -28.18 15.93 20.79
CA ALA A 588 -29.14 15.33 19.87
C ALA A 588 -30.52 15.35 20.54
#